data_AF-A0A497NYC9-F1
#
_entry.id   AF-A0A497NYC9-F1
#
_cell.length_a   1.000
_cell.length_b   1.000
_cell.length_c   1.000
_cell.angle_alpha   90.00
_cell.angle_beta   90.00
_cell.angle_gamma   90.00
#
_symmetry.space_group_name_H-M   'P 1'
#
loop_
_entity.id
_entity.type
_entity.pdbx_description
1 polymer ?
#
loop_
_entity_poly.entity_id
_entity_poly.type
_entity_poly.pdbx_seq_one_letter_code
_entity_poly.pdbx_strand_id
1 'polypeptide(L)'
;MGGFVPSLVAMPTQLYRIFSSMFLHADFFHILFNMYFLYLFGRAAEEALGRIRYLALYFVSGIAASIFHAAFSFLGGATAYVIPAIGASGAISGVLGAYLILFPGTSIVIGSFFLYIPMFFRVKAAYYMIFWFATELIYGFARLGGGTAFFAHSSRVGR
;
A
#
# COMPACT_ATOMS: atom_id res chain seq x y z
N MET A 1 14.11 -7.86 12.62
CA MET A 1 13.02 -7.09 11.99
C MET A 1 12.16 -8.00 11.13
N GLY A 2 10.85 -7.77 11.01
CA GLY A 2 9.89 -8.65 10.29
C GLY A 2 9.49 -8.19 8.87
N GLY A 3 10.16 -7.19 8.30
CA GLY A 3 9.88 -6.74 6.93
C GLY A 3 10.25 -7.79 5.88
N PHE A 4 9.56 -7.72 4.73
CA PHE A 4 9.75 -8.61 3.59
C PHE A 4 10.97 -8.18 2.80
N VAL A 5 11.96 -9.07 2.66
CA VAL A 5 13.18 -8.77 1.91
C VAL A 5 13.20 -9.65 0.66
N PRO A 6 13.18 -9.06 -0.56
CA PRO A 6 13.15 -9.82 -1.81
C PRO A 6 14.24 -10.89 -1.92
N SER A 7 15.47 -10.57 -1.50
CA SER A 7 16.60 -11.51 -1.52
C SER A 7 16.44 -12.73 -0.62
N LEU A 8 15.54 -12.69 0.36
CA LEU A 8 15.28 -13.77 1.30
C LEU A 8 14.06 -14.62 0.93
N VAL A 9 13.36 -14.29 -0.17
CA VAL A 9 12.09 -14.95 -0.53
C VAL A 9 12.25 -16.46 -0.79
N ALA A 10 13.42 -16.89 -1.26
CA ALA A 10 13.71 -18.30 -1.51
C ALA A 10 14.10 -19.09 -0.25
N MET A 11 14.27 -18.43 0.91
CA MET A 11 14.67 -19.08 2.15
C MET A 11 13.44 -19.48 2.97
N PRO A 12 13.16 -20.79 3.17
CA PRO A 12 11.97 -21.23 3.89
C PRO A 12 11.85 -20.66 5.30
N THR A 13 12.98 -20.46 5.98
CA THR A 13 13.05 -19.89 7.33
C THR A 13 12.68 -18.41 7.39
N GLN A 14 12.56 -17.72 6.25
CA GLN A 14 12.25 -16.29 6.14
C GLN A 14 10.86 -16.01 5.56
N LEU A 15 10.10 -17.03 5.15
CA LEU A 15 8.77 -16.86 4.53
C LEU A 15 7.74 -16.20 5.45
N TYR A 16 7.92 -16.30 6.76
CA TYR A 16 7.08 -15.60 7.75
C TYR A 16 7.04 -14.09 7.51
N ARG A 17 8.08 -13.52 6.88
CA ARG A 17 8.19 -12.10 6.55
C ARG A 17 7.15 -11.61 5.57
N ILE A 18 6.63 -12.50 4.71
CA ILE A 18 5.53 -12.17 3.79
C ILE A 18 4.29 -11.78 4.59
N PHE A 19 4.03 -12.47 5.70
CA PHE A 19 2.89 -12.19 6.56
C PHE A 19 3.18 -11.07 7.54
N SER A 20 4.35 -11.07 8.20
CA SER A 20 4.64 -10.04 9.20
C SER A 20 4.82 -8.64 8.58
N SER A 21 5.28 -8.54 7.34
CA SER A 21 5.41 -7.24 6.64
C SER A 21 4.07 -6.54 6.46
N MET A 22 2.98 -7.29 6.29
CA MET A 22 1.62 -6.76 6.10
C MET A 22 1.10 -5.97 7.30
N PHE A 23 1.73 -6.10 8.47
CA PHE A 23 1.33 -5.41 9.71
C PHE A 23 2.34 -4.34 10.14
N LEU A 24 3.51 -4.28 9.49
CA LEU A 24 4.53 -3.29 9.78
C LEU A 24 4.30 -2.03 8.96
N HIS A 25 4.59 -0.88 9.54
CA HIS A 25 4.42 0.42 8.90
C HIS A 25 5.68 1.26 9.11
N ALA A 26 6.05 2.04 8.10
CA ALA A 26 7.28 2.82 8.10
C ALA A 26 7.22 4.04 9.02
N ASP A 27 6.03 4.63 9.14
CA ASP A 27 5.79 5.86 9.85
C ASP A 27 4.30 6.00 10.21
N PHE A 28 3.99 7.04 10.99
CA PHE A 28 2.62 7.33 11.45
C PHE A 28 1.64 7.61 10.30
N PHE A 29 2.06 8.34 9.27
CA PHE A 29 1.16 8.66 8.15
C PHE A 29 0.88 7.41 7.31
N HIS A 30 1.86 6.53 7.13
CA HIS A 30 1.66 5.27 6.42
C HIS A 30 0.58 4.40 7.08
N ILE A 31 0.60 4.22 8.41
CA ILE A 31 -0.48 3.48 9.09
C ILE A 31 -1.81 4.25 9.03
N LEU A 32 -1.80 5.57 9.22
CA LEU A 32 -3.01 6.39 9.17
C LEU A 32 -3.73 6.24 7.82
N PHE A 33 -3.00 6.34 6.70
CA PHE A 33 -3.59 6.20 5.37
C PHE A 33 -4.09 4.77 5.11
N ASN A 34 -3.35 3.74 5.49
CA ASN A 34 -3.82 2.35 5.35
C ASN A 34 -5.14 2.12 6.10
N MET A 35 -5.24 2.61 7.34
CA MET A 35 -6.46 2.50 8.12
C MET A 35 -7.60 3.36 7.54
N TYR A 36 -7.30 4.53 6.98
CA TYR A 36 -8.28 5.37 6.30
C TYR A 36 -8.92 4.66 5.10
N PHE A 37 -8.15 3.97 4.26
CA PHE A 37 -8.69 3.20 3.13
C PHE A 37 -9.53 2.00 3.61
N LEU A 38 -9.07 1.27 4.62
CA LEU A 38 -9.86 0.18 5.20
C LEU A 38 -11.16 0.69 5.84
N TYR A 39 -11.14 1.85 6.49
CA TYR A 39 -12.33 2.48 7.05
C TYR A 39 -13.34 2.88 5.96
N LEU A 40 -12.87 3.51 4.88
CA LEU A 40 -13.76 3.97 3.80
C LEU A 40 -14.35 2.83 2.96
N PHE A 41 -13.54 1.82 2.63
CA PHE A 41 -13.90 0.82 1.61
C PHE A 41 -14.02 -0.59 2.18
N GLY A 42 -13.30 -0.89 3.26
CA GLY A 42 -13.19 -2.23 3.82
C GLY A 42 -14.52 -2.75 4.34
N ARG A 43 -15.29 -1.93 5.06
CA ARG A 43 -16.60 -2.36 5.61
C ARG A 43 -17.58 -2.75 4.51
N ALA A 44 -17.76 -1.91 3.50
CA ALA A 44 -18.67 -2.20 2.39
C ALA A 44 -18.22 -3.42 1.57
N ALA A 45 -16.91 -3.61 1.40
CA ALA A 45 -16.36 -4.81 0.77
C ALA A 45 -16.57 -6.07 1.63
N GLU A 46 -16.39 -6.00 2.95
CA GLU A 46 -16.65 -7.11 3.87
C GLU A 46 -18.13 -7.49 3.90
N GLU A 47 -19.03 -6.51 3.92
CA GLU A 47 -20.48 -6.74 3.88
C GLU A 47 -20.90 -7.42 2.58
N ALA A 48 -20.31 -7.04 1.43
CA ALA A 48 -20.62 -7.64 0.13
C ALA A 48 -20.01 -9.04 -0.06
N LEU A 49 -18.80 -9.29 0.46
CA LEU A 49 -18.09 -10.56 0.28
C LEU A 49 -18.37 -11.58 1.39
N GLY A 50 -18.75 -11.12 2.59
CA GLY A 50 -18.73 -11.88 3.82
C GLY A 50 -17.33 -11.97 4.44
N ARG A 51 -17.28 -12.11 5.78
CA ARG A 51 -16.04 -12.00 6.59
C ARG A 51 -14.90 -12.90 6.10
N ILE A 52 -15.19 -14.18 5.83
CA ILE A 52 -14.16 -15.16 5.47
C ILE A 52 -13.54 -14.84 4.11
N ARG A 53 -14.38 -14.49 3.11
CA ARG A 53 -13.90 -14.15 1.77
C ARG A 53 -13.14 -12.83 1.77
N TYR A 54 -13.58 -11.87 2.58
CA TYR A 54 -12.86 -10.61 2.80
C TYR A 54 -11.46 -10.84 3.39
N LEU A 55 -11.35 -11.64 4.46
CA LEU A 55 -10.05 -11.96 5.05
C LEU A 55 -9.16 -12.74 4.07
N ALA A 56 -9.72 -13.72 3.35
CA ALA A 56 -8.99 -14.47 2.34
C ALA A 56 -8.48 -13.54 1.22
N LEU A 57 -9.32 -12.62 0.74
CA LEU A 57 -8.93 -11.61 -0.24
C LEU A 57 -7.76 -10.76 0.29
N TYR A 58 -7.86 -10.23 1.51
CA TYR A 58 -6.80 -9.42 2.12
C TYR A 58 -5.46 -10.17 2.15
N PHE A 59 -5.44 -11.39 2.69
CA PHE A 59 -4.20 -12.17 2.80
C PHE A 59 -3.65 -12.62 1.45
N VAL A 60 -4.50 -13.12 0.55
CA VAL A 60 -4.07 -13.54 -0.79
C VAL A 60 -3.51 -12.36 -1.57
N SER A 61 -4.14 -11.19 -1.51
CA SER A 61 -3.62 -9.98 -2.16
C SER A 61 -2.31 -9.50 -1.56
N GLY A 62 -2.12 -9.56 -0.23
CA GLY A 62 -0.84 -9.22 0.39
C GLY A 62 0.31 -10.17 0.00
N ILE A 63 0.03 -11.48 -0.09
CA ILE A 63 0.98 -12.48 -0.57
C ILE A 63 1.31 -12.22 -2.04
N ALA A 64 0.30 -12.04 -2.89
CA ALA A 64 0.47 -11.77 -4.31
C ALA A 64 1.29 -10.49 -4.53
N ALA A 65 1.03 -9.43 -3.76
CA ALA A 65 1.80 -8.19 -3.78
C ALA A 65 3.27 -8.40 -3.36
N SER A 66 3.53 -9.24 -2.36
CA SER A 66 4.91 -9.56 -1.93
C SER A 66 5.67 -10.36 -3.00
N ILE A 67 5.01 -11.33 -3.63
CA ILE A 67 5.58 -12.10 -4.74
C ILE A 67 5.85 -11.18 -5.93
N PHE A 68 4.88 -10.34 -6.28
CA PHE A 68 5.03 -9.35 -7.34
C PHE A 68 6.19 -8.40 -7.03
N HIS A 69 6.28 -7.88 -5.80
CA HIS A 69 7.40 -7.04 -5.40
C HIS A 69 8.73 -7.76 -5.61
N ALA A 70 8.90 -8.97 -5.07
CA ALA A 70 10.15 -9.73 -5.25
C ALA A 70 10.48 -10.04 -6.72
N ALA A 71 9.45 -10.32 -7.53
CA ALA A 71 9.60 -10.60 -8.95
C ALA A 71 10.01 -9.36 -9.76
N PHE A 72 9.79 -8.13 -9.28
CA PHE A 72 10.17 -6.92 -10.00
C PHE A 72 11.29 -6.12 -9.32
N SER A 73 11.65 -6.45 -8.07
CA SER A 73 12.73 -5.79 -7.32
C SER A 73 14.08 -5.82 -8.04
N PHE A 74 14.35 -6.85 -8.87
CA PHE A 74 15.60 -6.93 -9.63
C PHE A 74 15.76 -5.80 -10.66
N LEU A 75 14.67 -5.21 -11.14
CA LEU A 75 14.71 -4.08 -12.07
C LEU A 75 15.27 -2.81 -11.42
N GLY A 76 15.22 -2.72 -10.09
CA GLY A 76 15.77 -1.61 -9.31
C GLY A 76 17.26 -1.75 -8.95
N GLY A 77 17.94 -2.78 -9.48
CA GLY A 77 19.34 -3.08 -9.18
C GLY A 77 19.55 -3.82 -7.84
N ALA A 78 20.82 -4.13 -7.54
CA ALA A 78 21.19 -4.96 -6.39
C ALA A 78 20.77 -4.38 -5.02
N THR A 79 20.72 -3.04 -4.92
CA THR A 79 20.30 -2.34 -3.70
C THR A 79 18.81 -2.50 -3.43
N ALA A 80 17.96 -2.40 -4.45
CA ALA A 80 16.51 -2.59 -4.32
C ALA A 80 16.15 -4.02 -3.86
N TYR A 81 16.98 -5.01 -4.21
CA TYR A 81 16.75 -6.41 -3.87
C TYR A 81 16.95 -6.75 -2.38
N VAL A 82 17.65 -5.88 -1.62
CA VAL A 82 17.93 -6.09 -0.20
C VAL A 82 17.18 -5.14 0.74
N ILE A 83 16.44 -4.17 0.20
CA ILE A 83 15.64 -3.23 1.00
C ILE A 83 14.37 -3.93 1.49
N PRO A 84 14.09 -3.93 2.82
CA PRO A 84 12.85 -4.51 3.34
C PRO A 84 11.62 -3.69 2.94
N ALA A 85 10.62 -4.35 2.36
CA ALA A 85 9.27 -3.83 2.17
C ALA A 85 8.41 -4.09 3.42
N ILE A 86 7.64 -3.07 3.81
CA ILE A 86 6.69 -3.10 4.93
C ILE A 86 5.43 -2.35 4.53
N GLY A 87 4.27 -2.82 4.97
CA GLY A 87 2.99 -2.14 4.76
C GLY A 87 1.85 -3.08 4.40
N ALA A 88 0.65 -2.72 4.86
CA ALA A 88 -0.61 -3.37 4.49
C ALA A 88 -1.07 -3.02 3.06
N SER A 89 -0.43 -2.05 2.40
CA SER A 89 -0.91 -1.43 1.16
C SER A 89 -1.17 -2.43 0.03
N GLY A 90 -0.31 -3.44 -0.15
CA GLY A 90 -0.53 -4.49 -1.16
C GLY A 90 -1.80 -5.32 -0.93
N ALA A 91 -2.13 -5.62 0.32
CA ALA A 91 -3.38 -6.29 0.67
C ALA A 91 -4.59 -5.37 0.48
N ILE A 92 -4.45 -4.10 0.88
CA ILE A 92 -5.48 -3.06 0.71
C ILE A 92 -5.77 -2.82 -0.77
N SER A 93 -4.77 -2.81 -1.67
CA SER A 93 -4.99 -2.70 -3.12
C SER A 93 -5.90 -3.80 -3.65
N GLY A 94 -5.81 -5.02 -3.11
CA GLY A 94 -6.75 -6.11 -3.42
C GLY A 94 -8.18 -5.82 -2.97
N VAL A 95 -8.36 -5.29 -1.76
CA VAL A 95 -9.66 -4.85 -1.24
C VAL A 95 -10.26 -3.73 -2.08
N LEU A 96 -9.44 -2.74 -2.46
CA LEU A 96 -9.86 -1.64 -3.35
C LEU A 96 -10.24 -2.15 -4.73
N GLY A 97 -9.46 -3.08 -5.30
CA GLY A 97 -9.78 -3.73 -6.57
C GLY A 97 -11.12 -4.46 -6.53
N ALA A 98 -11.38 -5.22 -5.47
CA ALA A 98 -12.69 -5.87 -5.27
C ALA A 98 -13.81 -4.84 -5.10
N TYR A 99 -13.59 -3.77 -4.34
CA TYR A 99 -14.57 -2.69 -4.20
C TYR A 99 -14.93 -2.07 -5.55
N LEU A 100 -13.96 -1.81 -6.44
CA LEU A 100 -14.23 -1.25 -7.77
C LEU A 100 -15.11 -2.15 -8.63
N ILE A 101 -14.92 -3.47 -8.53
CA ILE A 101 -15.71 -4.46 -9.25
C ILE A 101 -17.13 -4.53 -8.68
N LEU A 102 -17.26 -4.52 -7.35
CA LEU A 102 -18.55 -4.62 -6.66
C LEU A 102 -19.37 -3.34 -6.75
N PHE A 103 -18.71 -2.18 -6.82
CA PHE A 103 -19.33 -0.86 -6.69
C PHE A 103 -18.83 0.16 -7.76
N PRO A 104 -18.94 -0.15 -9.07
CA PRO A 104 -18.30 0.63 -10.14
C PRO A 104 -18.83 2.07 -10.31
N GLY A 105 -20.04 2.35 -9.83
CA GLY A 105 -20.70 3.66 -9.95
C GLY A 105 -20.61 4.54 -8.70
N THR A 106 -20.03 4.05 -7.61
CA THR A 106 -20.15 4.71 -6.30
C THR A 106 -19.33 5.99 -6.25
N SER A 107 -19.95 7.06 -5.78
CA SER A 107 -19.26 8.32 -5.49
C SER A 107 -18.97 8.43 -4.00
N ILE A 108 -17.78 8.88 -3.68
CA ILE A 108 -17.35 9.20 -2.32
C ILE A 108 -17.26 10.72 -2.18
N VAL A 109 -17.52 11.20 -0.97
CA VAL A 109 -17.29 12.60 -0.62
C VAL A 109 -15.88 12.69 -0.05
N ILE A 110 -15.03 13.48 -0.70
CA ILE A 110 -13.67 13.73 -0.26
C ILE A 110 -13.63 15.14 0.32
N GLY A 111 -13.20 15.25 1.57
CA GLY A 111 -12.87 16.52 2.20
C GLY A 111 -11.44 16.92 1.86
N SER A 112 -11.24 18.16 1.42
CA SER A 112 -9.92 18.77 1.28
C SER A 112 -9.90 20.11 2.01
N PHE A 113 -8.78 20.40 2.69
CA PHE A 113 -8.53 21.70 3.30
C PHE A 113 -7.72 22.54 2.32
N PHE A 114 -8.42 23.27 1.44
CA PHE A 114 -7.77 24.24 0.57
C PHE A 114 -7.84 25.62 1.24
N LEU A 115 -6.68 26.26 1.49
CA LEU A 115 -6.60 27.56 2.17
C LEU A 115 -7.32 27.61 3.54
N TYR A 116 -7.28 26.51 4.30
CA TYR A 116 -7.99 26.34 5.58
C TYR A 116 -9.53 26.35 5.52
N ILE A 117 -10.11 26.38 4.32
CA ILE A 117 -11.55 26.26 4.12
C ILE A 117 -11.88 24.78 3.84
N PRO A 118 -12.75 24.13 4.64
CA PRO A 118 -13.15 22.74 4.37
C PRO A 118 -14.02 22.71 3.11
N MET A 119 -13.52 22.09 2.05
CA MET A 119 -14.27 21.85 0.81
C MET A 119 -14.56 20.36 0.66
N PHE A 120 -15.79 20.02 0.26
CA PHE A 120 -16.24 18.65 0.05
C PHE A 120 -16.59 18.43 -1.41
N PHE A 121 -15.89 17.50 -2.07
CA PHE A 121 -16.11 17.16 -3.47
C PHE A 121 -16.68 15.76 -3.58
N ARG A 122 -17.68 15.59 -4.46
CA ARG A 122 -18.17 14.26 -4.85
C ARG A 122 -17.34 13.76 -6.02
N VAL A 123 -16.59 12.70 -5.82
CA VAL A 123 -15.74 12.07 -6.84
C VAL A 123 -16.10 10.60 -6.94
N LYS A 124 -16.11 10.04 -8.16
CA LYS A 124 -16.26 8.59 -8.32
C LYS A 124 -15.12 7.89 -7.60
N ALA A 125 -15.45 6.89 -6.79
CA ALA A 125 -14.47 6.13 -6.01
C ALA A 125 -13.35 5.60 -6.89
N ALA A 126 -13.67 5.17 -8.12
CA ALA A 126 -12.72 4.74 -9.14
C ALA A 126 -11.60 5.75 -9.41
N TYR A 127 -11.94 7.02 -9.66
CA TYR A 127 -10.94 8.03 -9.95
C TYR A 127 -10.02 8.29 -8.75
N TYR A 128 -10.60 8.33 -7.55
CA TYR A 128 -9.82 8.50 -6.33
C TYR A 128 -8.84 7.34 -6.09
N MET A 129 -9.31 6.10 -6.27
CA MET A 129 -8.47 4.91 -6.09
C MET A 129 -7.36 4.81 -7.13
N ILE A 130 -7.66 5.11 -8.40
CA ILE A 130 -6.64 5.15 -9.47
C ILE A 130 -5.60 6.23 -9.17
N PHE A 131 -6.05 7.43 -8.80
CA PHE A 131 -5.16 8.53 -8.43
C PHE A 131 -4.23 8.12 -7.27
N TRP A 132 -4.80 7.58 -6.19
CA TRP A 132 -4.00 7.14 -5.04
C TRP A 132 -3.01 6.03 -5.41
N PHE A 133 -3.45 5.00 -6.14
CA PHE A 133 -2.56 3.92 -6.57
C PHE A 133 -1.43 4.43 -7.48
N ALA A 134 -1.72 5.40 -8.35
CA ALA A 134 -0.72 6.06 -9.17
C ALA A 134 0.30 6.81 -8.31
N THR A 135 -0.14 7.48 -7.22
CA THR A 135 0.82 8.14 -6.30
C THR A 135 1.74 7.13 -5.63
N GLU A 136 1.22 6.00 -5.14
CA GLU A 136 2.04 4.93 -4.56
C GLU A 136 3.07 4.39 -5.56
N LEU A 137 2.67 4.20 -6.81
CA LEU A 137 3.55 3.75 -7.88
C LEU A 137 4.64 4.78 -8.19
N ILE A 138 4.28 6.06 -8.32
CA ILE A 138 5.23 7.16 -8.55
C ILE A 138 6.21 7.29 -7.38
N TYR A 139 5.74 7.25 -6.14
CA TYR A 139 6.61 7.27 -4.96
C TYR A 139 7.54 6.05 -4.93
N GLY A 140 7.04 4.87 -5.31
CA GLY A 140 7.86 3.67 -5.47
C GLY A 140 8.96 3.85 -6.50
N PHE A 141 8.63 4.31 -7.71
CA PHE A 141 9.60 4.55 -8.78
C PHE A 141 10.60 5.68 -8.46
N ALA A 142 10.15 6.77 -7.84
CA ALA A 142 11.03 7.86 -7.41
C ALA A 142 12.10 7.39 -6.41
N ARG A 143 11.78 6.40 -5.56
CA ARG A 143 12.73 5.77 -4.63
C ARG A 143 13.73 4.86 -5.33
N LEU A 144 13.36 4.24 -6.45
CA LEU A 144 14.25 3.38 -7.26
C LEU A 144 15.26 4.20 -8.08
N GLY A 145 14.87 5.40 -8.53
CA GLY A 145 15.67 6.25 -9.41
C GLY A 145 16.80 7.06 -8.76
N GLY A 146 17.04 6.93 -7.44
CA GLY A 146 18.16 7.60 -6.77
C GLY A 146 18.22 9.13 -6.92
N GLY A 147 17.08 9.78 -7.21
CA GLY A 147 17.10 11.15 -7.70
C GLY A 147 15.79 11.88 -7.48
N THR A 148 15.43 12.12 -6.22
CA THR A 148 14.82 13.40 -5.83
C THR A 148 15.15 13.66 -4.37
N ALA A 149 16.14 14.53 -4.19
CA ALA A 149 16.23 15.43 -3.06
C ALA A 149 14.94 16.28 -2.97
N PHE A 150 13.85 15.69 -2.46
CA PHE A 150 12.65 16.46 -2.11
C PHE A 150 12.41 16.52 -0.60
N PHE A 151 13.13 15.71 0.18
CA PHE A 151 13.41 15.99 1.59
C PHE A 151 14.89 15.77 1.86
N ALA A 152 15.71 16.71 1.40
CA ALA A 152 16.99 17.01 2.05
C ALA A 152 16.71 17.63 3.43
N HIS A 153 15.98 16.93 4.29
CA HIS A 153 15.83 17.23 5.72
C HIS A 153 15.30 16.01 6.49
N SER A 154 16.04 14.91 6.45
CA SER A 154 16.15 14.04 7.63
C SER A 154 17.64 13.80 7.85
N SER A 155 18.15 14.53 8.83
CA SER A 155 19.53 14.52 9.28
C SER A 155 20.06 13.10 9.45
N ARG A 156 21.26 12.87 8.90
CA ARG A 156 22.21 11.90 9.45
C ARG A 156 22.24 12.03 10.97
N VAL A 157 21.86 10.97 11.67
CA VAL A 157 22.40 10.55 12.97
C VAL A 157 22.49 9.04 12.82
N GLY A 158 23.64 8.36 12.84
CA GLY A 158 24.91 8.67 13.45
C GLY A 158 25.31 7.40 14.20
N ARG A 159 26.14 6.58 13.55
CA ARG A 159 26.84 5.36 14.04
C ARG A 159 25.98 4.17 14.49
#